data_AF-A0A925EMF5-F1
#
_entry.id   AF-A0A925EMF5-F1
#
_cell.length_a   1.000
_cell.length_b   1.000
_cell.length_c   1.000
_cell.angle_alpha   90.00
_cell.angle_beta   90.00
_cell.angle_gamma   90.00
#
_symmetry.space_group_name_H-M   'P 1'
#
loop_
_entity.id
_entity.type
_entity.pdbx_description
1 polymer ?
#
loop_
_entity_poly.entity_id
_entity_poly.type
_entity_poly.pdbx_seq_one_letter_code
_entity_poly.pdbx_strand_id
1 'polypeptide(L)'
;MKTSSVVAASALFAAYLTLAPLPQAQAGFKAGHTSQGAASARVTQGKYGTQGCARVGKYGSAASSTCASTVSGPNGGTSTSARSKGVKAGTGAYTTGGFSTTGANGGTASGTRKGTYNAQTGTGAYTGQKNATVNGQTYGSNTSATYQKGEGGAATVSTQNKGTVTCATGSQCAKAPVTSTP
;
A
#
# COMPACT_ATOMS: atom_id res chain seq x y z
N MET A 1 -25.22 11.27 -29.98
CA MET A 1 -23.97 11.49 -29.21
C MET A 1 -24.24 12.53 -28.13
N LYS A 2 -24.18 12.18 -26.84
CA LYS A 2 -24.35 13.11 -25.71
C LYS A 2 -23.14 12.96 -24.77
N THR A 3 -22.10 13.73 -25.05
CA THR A 3 -20.91 13.87 -24.20
C THR A 3 -20.91 15.29 -23.67
N SER A 4 -21.39 15.51 -22.44
CA SER A 4 -21.12 16.72 -21.64
C SER A 4 -21.90 16.63 -20.33
N SER A 5 -21.23 16.27 -19.23
CA SER A 5 -21.63 16.62 -17.83
C SER A 5 -20.67 16.09 -16.75
N VAL A 6 -19.82 15.09 -17.04
CA VAL A 6 -19.03 14.43 -15.98
C VAL A 6 -17.69 15.14 -15.67
N VAL A 7 -17.29 16.14 -16.47
CA VAL A 7 -15.98 16.82 -16.32
C VAL A 7 -16.03 18.00 -15.33
N ALA A 8 -17.20 18.47 -14.91
CA ALA A 8 -17.31 19.65 -14.06
C ALA A 8 -17.13 19.38 -12.55
N ALA A 9 -17.22 18.11 -12.09
CA ALA A 9 -17.14 17.79 -10.67
C ALA A 9 -15.71 17.51 -10.15
N SER A 10 -14.72 17.38 -11.03
CA SER A 10 -13.32 17.11 -10.66
C SER A 10 -12.50 18.36 -10.34
N ALA A 11 -12.92 19.55 -10.80
CA ALA A 11 -12.17 20.79 -10.58
C ALA A 11 -12.40 21.41 -9.18
N LEU A 12 -13.55 21.15 -8.55
CA LEU A 12 -13.87 21.73 -7.23
C LEU A 12 -13.23 21.02 -6.04
N PHE A 13 -12.69 19.81 -6.22
CA PHE A 13 -11.99 19.09 -5.14
C PHE A 13 -10.48 19.39 -5.08
N ALA A 14 -9.90 19.91 -6.18
CA ALA A 14 -8.49 20.27 -6.23
C ALA A 14 -8.17 21.60 -5.51
N ALA A 15 -9.15 22.50 -5.36
CA ALA A 15 -8.95 23.82 -4.78
C ALA A 15 -8.98 23.85 -3.23
N TYR A 16 -9.42 22.78 -2.56
CA TYR A 16 -9.52 22.73 -1.09
C TYR A 16 -8.42 21.94 -0.39
N LEU A 17 -7.42 21.47 -1.14
CA LEU A 17 -6.23 20.81 -0.59
C LEU A 17 -5.04 21.77 -0.43
N THR A 18 -5.30 23.06 -0.19
CA THR A 18 -4.30 23.95 0.40
C THR A 18 -4.15 23.55 1.86
N LEU A 19 -3.23 22.62 2.14
CA LEU A 19 -2.79 22.34 3.50
C LEU A 19 -2.18 23.63 4.06
N ALA A 20 -2.96 24.39 4.82
CA ALA A 20 -2.40 25.35 5.75
C ALA A 20 -1.41 24.58 6.66
N PRO A 21 -0.21 25.13 6.93
CA PRO A 21 0.73 24.50 7.85
C PRO A 21 0.06 24.39 9.23
N LEU A 22 -0.28 23.16 9.61
CA LEU A 22 -0.82 22.85 10.93
C LEU A 22 0.34 22.88 11.95
N PRO A 23 0.20 23.55 13.11
CA PRO A 23 1.21 23.46 14.17
C PRO A 23 1.46 22.02 14.64
N GLN A 24 2.65 21.79 15.21
CA GLN A 24 3.08 20.46 15.66
C GLN A 24 2.07 19.84 16.64
N ALA A 25 1.69 18.57 16.41
CA ALA A 25 0.65 17.81 17.14
C ALA A 25 -0.81 18.24 16.84
N GLN A 26 -1.27 18.05 15.60
CA GLN A 26 -2.66 18.30 15.22
C GLN A 26 -3.27 17.17 14.41
N ALA A 27 -4.55 16.91 14.63
CA ALA A 27 -5.37 16.03 13.82
C ALA A 27 -6.49 16.83 13.15
N GLY A 28 -6.53 16.83 11.82
CA GLY A 28 -7.63 17.35 11.04
C GLY A 28 -8.53 16.21 10.57
N PHE A 29 -9.85 16.36 10.72
CA PHE A 29 -10.83 15.45 10.15
C PHE A 29 -11.92 16.26 9.46
N LYS A 30 -12.26 15.88 8.23
CA LYS A 30 -13.40 16.40 7.48
C LYS A 30 -14.18 15.22 6.92
N ALA A 31 -15.49 15.22 7.09
CA ALA A 31 -16.38 14.23 6.49
C ALA A 31 -17.65 14.89 5.97
N GLY A 32 -18.16 14.35 4.88
CA GLY A 32 -19.44 14.72 4.29
C GLY A 32 -20.17 13.46 3.87
N HIS A 33 -21.48 13.47 4.03
CA HIS A 33 -22.36 12.39 3.59
C HIS A 33 -23.51 12.98 2.77
N THR A 34 -23.98 12.19 1.82
CA THR A 34 -25.19 12.43 1.05
C THR A 34 -26.05 11.18 1.09
N SER A 35 -27.28 11.24 0.60
CA SER A 35 -28.13 10.05 0.42
C SER A 35 -27.49 8.99 -0.50
N GLN A 36 -26.50 9.38 -1.30
CA GLN A 36 -25.86 8.51 -2.29
C GLN A 36 -24.48 7.99 -1.84
N GLY A 37 -23.88 8.55 -0.79
CA GLY A 37 -22.54 8.15 -0.38
C GLY A 37 -21.92 9.00 0.72
N ALA A 38 -20.63 8.78 0.95
CA ALA A 38 -19.86 9.52 1.92
C ALA A 38 -18.42 9.73 1.44
N ALA A 39 -17.83 10.85 1.87
CA ALA A 39 -16.42 11.14 1.70
C ALA A 39 -15.84 11.61 3.04
N SER A 40 -14.60 11.23 3.33
CA SER A 40 -13.87 11.73 4.49
C SER A 40 -12.40 11.87 4.19
N ALA A 41 -11.77 12.83 4.84
CA ALA A 41 -10.33 13.02 4.86
C ALA A 41 -9.89 13.19 6.32
N ARG A 42 -8.79 12.54 6.68
CA ARG A 42 -8.12 12.67 7.96
C ARG A 42 -6.66 12.97 7.74
N VAL A 43 -6.12 13.96 8.43
CA VAL A 43 -4.69 14.21 8.56
C VAL A 43 -4.33 14.15 10.03
N THR A 44 -3.25 13.47 10.38
CA THR A 44 -2.69 13.45 11.73
C THR A 44 -1.22 13.83 11.62
N GLN A 45 -0.80 14.86 12.34
CA GLN A 45 0.58 15.31 12.42
C GLN A 45 1.02 15.18 13.87
N GLY A 46 2.08 14.42 14.12
CA GLY A 46 2.73 14.29 15.41
C GLY A 46 4.17 14.78 15.35
N LYS A 47 4.84 14.75 16.50
CA LYS A 47 6.25 15.18 16.65
C LYS A 47 7.20 14.50 15.65
N TYR A 48 6.95 13.23 15.34
CA TYR A 48 7.83 12.38 14.54
C TYR A 48 7.24 12.01 13.18
N GLY A 49 6.16 12.64 12.72
CA GLY A 49 5.61 12.30 11.42
C GLY A 49 4.20 12.76 11.15
N THR A 50 3.75 12.47 9.94
CA THR A 50 2.47 12.89 9.39
C THR A 50 1.81 11.71 8.71
N GLN A 51 0.49 11.58 8.84
CA GLN A 51 -0.33 10.61 8.12
C GLN A 51 -1.56 11.31 7.55
N GLY A 52 -1.81 11.14 6.26
CA GLY A 52 -3.03 11.57 5.60
C GLY A 52 -3.79 10.38 5.05
N CYS A 53 -5.11 10.39 5.15
CA CYS A 53 -6.00 9.42 4.54
C CYS A 53 -7.21 10.11 3.93
N ALA A 54 -7.63 9.67 2.76
CA ALA A 54 -8.91 10.03 2.16
C ALA A 54 -9.71 8.77 1.87
N ARG A 55 -11.03 8.85 2.04
CA ARG A 55 -11.98 7.78 1.77
C ARG A 55 -13.17 8.37 1.02
N VAL A 56 -13.67 7.64 0.03
CA VAL A 56 -14.88 7.99 -0.72
C VAL A 56 -15.67 6.71 -0.97
N GLY A 57 -16.98 6.78 -0.89
CA GLY A 57 -17.84 5.65 -1.21
C GLY A 57 -19.23 6.07 -1.65
N LYS A 58 -19.79 5.29 -2.56
CA LYS A 58 -21.19 5.31 -2.96
C LYS A 58 -21.86 4.08 -2.35
N TYR A 59 -22.92 4.28 -1.57
CA TYR A 59 -23.61 3.19 -0.89
C TYR A 59 -24.07 2.12 -1.88
N GLY A 60 -23.83 0.85 -1.56
CA GLY A 60 -24.19 -0.31 -2.40
C GLY A 60 -23.41 -0.45 -3.72
N SER A 61 -22.46 0.44 -4.02
CA SER A 61 -21.82 0.46 -5.35
C SER A 61 -20.30 0.39 -5.30
N ALA A 62 -19.62 1.38 -4.72
CA ALA A 62 -18.17 1.42 -4.76
C ALA A 62 -17.60 2.16 -3.56
N ALA A 63 -16.40 1.79 -3.15
CA ALA A 63 -15.64 2.53 -2.14
C ALA A 63 -14.16 2.53 -2.49
N SER A 64 -13.47 3.60 -2.14
CA SER A 64 -12.02 3.71 -2.27
C SER A 64 -11.44 4.43 -1.06
N SER A 65 -10.22 4.10 -0.72
CA SER A 65 -9.44 4.84 0.26
C SER A 65 -7.98 4.87 -0.15
N THR A 66 -7.35 6.01 0.10
CA THR A 66 -5.90 6.20 -0.02
C THR A 66 -5.37 6.72 1.29
N CYS A 67 -4.17 6.30 1.67
CA CYS A 67 -3.44 6.82 2.80
C CYS A 67 -1.97 6.97 2.45
N ALA A 68 -1.33 8.00 2.97
CA ALA A 68 0.11 8.17 2.94
C ALA A 68 0.61 8.57 4.33
N SER A 69 1.83 8.20 4.67
CA SER A 69 2.47 8.61 5.90
C SER A 69 3.96 8.81 5.71
N THR A 70 4.52 9.74 6.47
CA THR A 70 5.96 9.94 6.63
C THR A 70 6.27 10.00 8.10
N VAL A 71 7.31 9.30 8.54
CA VAL A 71 7.81 9.26 9.91
C VAL A 71 9.29 9.59 9.88
N SER A 72 9.75 10.46 10.76
CA SER A 72 11.15 10.73 11.03
C SER A 72 11.39 10.48 12.52
N GLY A 73 12.12 9.40 12.82
CA GLY A 73 12.43 8.98 14.18
C GLY A 73 13.47 9.90 14.84
N PRO A 74 13.56 9.90 16.18
CA PRO A 74 14.46 10.78 16.94
C PRO A 74 15.94 10.59 16.60
N ASN A 75 16.33 9.41 16.11
CA ASN A 75 17.71 9.08 15.76
C ASN A 75 17.99 9.20 14.25
N GLY A 76 17.20 9.97 13.50
CA GLY A 76 17.45 10.28 12.08
C GLY A 76 16.92 9.26 11.06
N GLY A 77 16.37 8.14 11.52
CA GLY A 77 15.72 7.17 10.62
C GLY A 77 14.42 7.73 10.05
N THR A 78 14.16 7.54 8.75
CA THR A 78 12.94 8.00 8.08
C THR A 78 12.17 6.82 7.50
N SER A 79 10.84 6.92 7.47
CA SER A 79 9.97 5.94 6.83
C SER A 79 8.83 6.66 6.09
N THR A 80 8.60 6.28 4.85
CA THR A 80 7.48 6.73 4.04
C THR A 80 6.65 5.53 3.66
N SER A 81 5.32 5.68 3.63
CA SER A 81 4.43 4.65 3.12
C SER A 81 3.24 5.26 2.43
N ALA A 82 2.73 4.56 1.41
CA ALA A 82 1.50 4.90 0.74
C ALA A 82 0.70 3.64 0.46
N ARG A 83 -0.62 3.72 0.55
CA ARG A 83 -1.52 2.60 0.25
C ARG A 83 -2.84 3.10 -0.30
N SER A 84 -3.36 2.40 -1.29
CA SER A 84 -4.67 2.64 -1.86
C SER A 84 -5.42 1.33 -1.99
N LYS A 85 -6.72 1.34 -1.72
CA LYS A 85 -7.59 0.19 -1.91
C LYS A 85 -8.94 0.66 -2.42
N GLY A 86 -9.60 -0.17 -3.22
CA GLY A 86 -10.94 0.12 -3.69
C GLY A 86 -11.72 -1.13 -4.03
N VAL A 87 -13.04 -1.00 -4.02
CA VAL A 87 -14.00 -2.05 -4.35
C VAL A 87 -15.12 -1.44 -5.17
N LYS A 88 -15.62 -2.20 -6.15
CA LYS A 88 -16.81 -1.88 -6.93
C LYS A 88 -17.66 -3.15 -7.06
N ALA A 89 -18.88 -3.10 -6.55
CA ALA A 89 -19.85 -4.18 -6.58
C ALA A 89 -20.04 -4.68 -8.02
N GLY A 90 -20.04 -6.01 -8.18
CA GLY A 90 -20.15 -6.67 -9.48
C GLY A 90 -18.97 -6.47 -10.44
N THR A 91 -17.92 -5.73 -10.07
CA THR A 91 -16.73 -5.51 -10.91
C THR A 91 -15.48 -6.12 -10.27
N GLY A 92 -15.19 -5.79 -9.02
CA GLY A 92 -13.95 -6.27 -8.40
C GLY A 92 -13.41 -5.40 -7.27
N ALA A 93 -12.18 -5.69 -6.88
CA ALA A 93 -11.45 -4.96 -5.86
C ALA A 93 -9.97 -4.82 -6.23
N TYR A 94 -9.30 -3.83 -5.64
CA TYR A 94 -7.86 -3.70 -5.71
C TYR A 94 -7.28 -3.23 -4.38
N THR A 95 -6.01 -3.54 -4.17
CA THR A 95 -5.16 -2.99 -3.12
C THR A 95 -3.80 -2.72 -3.71
N THR A 96 -3.17 -1.63 -3.32
CA THR A 96 -1.80 -1.30 -3.67
C THR A 96 -1.16 -0.58 -2.50
N GLY A 97 0.14 -0.70 -2.38
CA GLY A 97 0.88 0.15 -1.47
C GLY A 97 2.34 -0.17 -1.47
N GLY A 98 3.09 0.64 -0.76
CA GLY A 98 4.49 0.42 -0.54
C GLY A 98 5.01 1.24 0.62
N PHE A 99 6.24 0.95 0.98
CA PHE A 99 6.99 1.69 1.96
C PHE A 99 8.44 1.81 1.52
N SER A 100 9.11 2.83 2.03
CA SER A 100 10.56 3.01 1.95
C SER A 100 11.04 3.57 3.28
N THR A 101 12.05 2.97 3.86
CA THR A 101 12.61 3.29 5.17
C THR A 101 14.11 3.38 5.06
N THR A 102 14.69 4.39 5.68
CA THR A 102 16.14 4.55 5.86
C THR A 102 16.41 4.60 7.35
N GLY A 103 17.20 3.67 7.85
CA GLY A 103 17.64 3.64 9.24
C GLY A 103 18.73 4.67 9.52
N ALA A 104 18.94 4.99 10.80
CA ALA A 104 19.97 5.92 11.27
C ALA A 104 21.39 5.56 10.78
N ASN A 105 21.67 4.26 10.64
CA ASN A 105 22.97 3.72 10.24
C ASN A 105 23.09 3.56 8.71
N GLY A 106 22.26 4.23 7.91
CA GLY A 106 22.30 4.20 6.44
C GLY A 106 21.69 2.97 5.77
N GLY A 107 21.30 1.94 6.54
CA GLY A 107 20.57 0.78 6.01
C GLY A 107 19.20 1.20 5.47
N THR A 108 18.76 0.60 4.36
CA THR A 108 17.46 0.92 3.74
C THR A 108 16.56 -0.30 3.67
N ALA A 109 15.25 -0.10 3.69
CA ALA A 109 14.26 -1.15 3.45
C ALA A 109 13.11 -0.58 2.63
N SER A 110 12.67 -1.31 1.62
CA SER A 110 11.53 -0.93 0.79
C SER A 110 10.65 -2.13 0.53
N GLY A 111 9.38 -1.87 0.25
CA GLY A 111 8.51 -2.90 -0.24
C GLY A 111 7.32 -2.36 -0.97
N THR A 112 6.76 -3.18 -1.83
CA THR A 112 5.55 -2.90 -2.58
C THR A 112 4.61 -4.09 -2.48
N ARG A 113 3.32 -3.82 -2.65
CA ARG A 113 2.29 -4.83 -2.79
C ARG A 113 1.22 -4.33 -3.74
N LYS A 114 0.69 -5.24 -4.54
CA LYS A 114 -0.44 -4.99 -5.44
C LYS A 114 -1.34 -6.22 -5.41
N GLY A 115 -2.63 -6.00 -5.32
CA GLY A 115 -3.63 -7.05 -5.41
C GLY A 115 -4.81 -6.56 -6.23
N THR A 116 -5.38 -7.44 -7.03
CA THR A 116 -6.56 -7.19 -7.84
C THR A 116 -7.46 -8.40 -7.82
N TYR A 117 -8.76 -8.19 -7.83
CA TYR A 117 -9.78 -9.22 -7.92
C TYR A 117 -10.84 -8.77 -8.93
N ASN A 118 -11.23 -9.65 -9.83
CA ASN A 118 -12.30 -9.46 -10.79
C ASN A 118 -13.51 -10.32 -10.38
N ALA A 119 -14.63 -9.66 -10.09
CA ALA A 119 -15.84 -10.33 -9.62
C ALA A 119 -16.61 -11.06 -10.74
N GLN A 120 -16.40 -10.68 -12.01
CA GLN A 120 -17.06 -11.31 -13.16
C GLN A 120 -16.44 -12.67 -13.48
N THR A 121 -15.11 -12.76 -13.38
CA THR A 121 -14.36 -13.99 -13.63
C THR A 121 -14.11 -14.80 -12.36
N GLY A 122 -14.29 -14.20 -11.18
CA GLY A 122 -13.95 -14.83 -9.90
C GLY A 122 -12.44 -14.96 -9.67
N THR A 123 -11.60 -14.30 -10.47
CA THR A 123 -10.14 -14.43 -10.42
C THR A 123 -9.50 -13.27 -9.69
N GLY A 124 -8.38 -13.52 -9.02
CA GLY A 124 -7.55 -12.47 -8.45
C GLY A 124 -6.06 -12.79 -8.53
N ALA A 125 -5.27 -11.74 -8.35
CA ALA A 125 -3.83 -11.79 -8.34
C ALA A 125 -3.29 -10.94 -7.19
N TYR A 126 -2.15 -11.34 -6.65
CA TYR A 126 -1.38 -10.64 -5.65
C TYR A 126 0.08 -10.67 -6.03
N THR A 127 0.75 -9.54 -5.93
CA THR A 127 2.20 -9.42 -6.03
C THR A 127 2.72 -8.59 -4.87
N GLY A 128 3.91 -8.93 -4.40
CA GLY A 128 4.63 -8.17 -3.39
C GLY A 128 6.13 -8.27 -3.60
N GLN A 129 6.83 -7.23 -3.21
CA GLN A 129 8.28 -7.20 -3.19
C GLN A 129 8.71 -6.58 -1.86
N LYS A 130 9.77 -7.13 -1.26
CA LYS A 130 10.43 -6.55 -0.09
C LYS A 130 11.92 -6.64 -0.29
N ASN A 131 12.63 -5.53 -0.12
CA ASN A 131 14.08 -5.47 -0.15
C ASN A 131 14.59 -4.75 1.10
N ALA A 132 15.75 -5.14 1.60
CA ALA A 132 16.50 -4.43 2.62
C ALA A 132 17.98 -4.43 2.24
N THR A 133 18.62 -3.27 2.33
CA THR A 133 20.05 -3.11 2.10
C THR A 133 20.73 -2.78 3.42
N VAL A 134 21.69 -3.63 3.81
CA VAL A 134 22.48 -3.49 5.03
C VAL A 134 23.95 -3.69 4.65
N ASN A 135 24.82 -2.75 5.03
CA ASN A 135 26.27 -2.81 4.74
C ASN A 135 26.59 -3.05 3.24
N GLY A 136 25.84 -2.40 2.35
CA GLY A 136 26.00 -2.55 0.89
C GLY A 136 25.43 -3.85 0.30
N GLN A 137 24.97 -4.79 1.12
CA GLN A 137 24.35 -6.04 0.68
C GLN A 137 22.83 -5.90 0.65
N THR A 138 22.20 -6.32 -0.44
CA THR A 138 20.73 -6.25 -0.61
C THR A 138 20.12 -7.63 -0.48
N TYR A 139 19.15 -7.76 0.42
CA TYR A 139 18.37 -8.95 0.70
C TYR A 139 16.92 -8.69 0.32
N GLY A 140 16.24 -9.67 -0.28
CA GLY A 140 14.84 -9.46 -0.60
C GLY A 140 14.09 -10.70 -1.04
N SER A 141 12.78 -10.54 -1.17
CA SER A 141 11.89 -11.54 -1.71
C SER A 141 10.84 -10.90 -2.61
N ASN A 142 10.51 -11.63 -3.67
CA ASN A 142 9.33 -11.38 -4.48
C ASN A 142 8.30 -12.46 -4.16
N THR A 143 7.06 -12.04 -3.99
CA THR A 143 5.90 -12.90 -3.76
C THR A 143 4.90 -12.66 -4.87
N SER A 144 4.38 -13.74 -5.46
CA SER A 144 3.25 -13.67 -6.38
C SER A 144 2.29 -14.83 -6.16
N ALA A 145 1.00 -14.55 -6.20
CA ALA A 145 -0.05 -15.55 -6.10
C ALA A 145 -1.24 -15.18 -7.00
N THR A 146 -1.92 -16.18 -7.54
CA THR A 146 -3.20 -16.06 -8.25
C THR A 146 -4.21 -16.93 -7.52
N TYR A 147 -5.43 -16.43 -7.34
CA TYR A 147 -6.48 -17.12 -6.58
C TYR A 147 -7.81 -17.06 -7.33
N GLN A 148 -8.62 -18.10 -7.18
CA GLN A 148 -9.99 -18.19 -7.67
C GLN A 148 -11.00 -18.06 -6.53
N LYS A 149 -12.21 -17.66 -6.89
CA LYS A 149 -13.34 -17.57 -5.97
C LYS A 149 -13.61 -18.95 -5.37
N GLY A 150 -13.53 -19.04 -4.04
CA GLY A 150 -13.78 -20.28 -3.29
C GLY A 150 -12.53 -21.05 -2.87
N GLU A 151 -11.33 -20.67 -3.33
CA GLU A 151 -10.08 -21.36 -2.98
C GLU A 151 -9.56 -21.03 -1.56
N GLY A 152 -10.17 -20.07 -0.85
CA GLY A 152 -9.59 -19.54 0.39
C GLY A 152 -8.18 -18.98 0.15
N GLY A 153 -7.46 -18.59 1.20
CA GLY A 153 -6.08 -18.10 1.06
C GLY A 153 -5.05 -19.16 0.63
N ALA A 154 -5.47 -20.35 0.18
CA ALA A 154 -4.65 -21.52 -0.10
C ALA A 154 -4.04 -21.53 -1.52
N ALA A 155 -3.89 -20.36 -2.14
CA ALA A 155 -3.18 -20.24 -3.41
C ALA A 155 -1.67 -20.38 -3.19
N THR A 156 -1.03 -21.27 -3.95
CA THR A 156 0.42 -21.53 -3.91
C THR A 156 1.22 -20.22 -3.96
N VAL A 157 1.84 -19.84 -2.85
CA VAL A 157 2.65 -18.62 -2.75
C VAL A 157 4.04 -18.92 -3.27
N SER A 158 4.35 -18.48 -4.50
CA SER A 158 5.73 -18.54 -5.00
C SER A 158 6.54 -17.43 -4.34
N THR A 159 7.54 -17.82 -3.54
CA THR A 159 8.47 -16.88 -2.89
C THR A 159 9.86 -17.07 -3.50
N GLN A 160 10.33 -16.08 -4.26
CA GLN A 160 11.71 -16.06 -4.75
C GLN A 160 12.58 -15.25 -3.79
N ASN A 161 13.35 -15.92 -2.94
CA ASN A 161 14.41 -15.28 -2.14
C ASN A 161 15.56 -14.87 -3.08
N LYS A 162 15.94 -13.58 -3.07
CA LYS A 162 17.13 -13.05 -3.76
C LYS A 162 18.12 -12.54 -2.69
N GLY A 163 19.28 -13.17 -2.65
CA GLY A 163 20.39 -12.86 -1.75
C GLY A 163 21.38 -14.02 -1.69
N THR A 164 22.66 -13.74 -1.86
CA THR A 164 23.74 -14.72 -1.68
C THR A 164 23.94 -14.91 -0.18
N VAL A 165 23.75 -16.12 0.34
CA VAL A 165 24.10 -16.43 1.73
C VAL A 165 25.59 -16.76 1.75
N THR A 166 26.42 -15.81 2.16
CA THR A 166 27.81 -16.08 2.50
C THR A 166 27.83 -16.64 3.92
N CYS A 167 27.95 -17.96 4.05
CA CYS A 167 28.22 -18.61 5.32
C CYS A 167 29.67 -18.27 5.74
N ALA A 168 29.90 -18.02 7.02
CA ALA A 168 31.22 -17.76 7.60
C ALA A 168 32.08 -19.04 7.63
N THR A 169 32.43 -19.59 6.46
CA THR A 169 33.46 -20.63 6.22
C THR A 169 33.65 -20.90 4.72
N GLY A 170 33.78 -19.85 3.89
CA GLY A 170 34.35 -19.95 2.53
C GLY A 170 33.67 -20.86 1.50
N SER A 171 32.48 -21.42 1.80
CA SER A 171 31.78 -22.37 0.92
C SER A 171 30.36 -21.89 0.62
N GLN A 172 29.90 -22.08 -0.62
CA GLN A 172 28.53 -21.78 -1.05
C GLN A 172 27.55 -22.74 -0.35
N CYS A 173 26.81 -22.24 0.65
CA CYS A 173 25.71 -22.98 1.24
C CYS A 173 24.57 -23.11 0.22
N ALA A 174 24.12 -24.34 -0.06
CA ALA A 174 22.92 -24.57 -0.85
C ALA A 174 21.73 -23.83 -0.23
N LYS A 175 20.98 -23.10 -1.08
CA LYS A 175 19.75 -22.41 -0.68
C LYS A 175 18.78 -23.45 -0.13
N ALA A 176 18.42 -23.36 1.15
CA ALA A 176 17.41 -24.24 1.72
C ALA A 176 16.11 -24.09 0.90
N PRO A 177 15.58 -25.17 0.29
CA PRO A 177 14.27 -25.12 -0.32
C PRO A 177 13.26 -24.81 0.79
N VAL A 178 12.44 -23.77 0.58
CA VAL A 178 11.29 -23.52 1.46
C VAL A 178 10.27 -24.59 1.10
N THR A 179 10.13 -25.60 1.95
CA THR A 179 9.01 -26.54 1.89
C THR A 179 7.72 -25.77 2.11
N SER A 180 6.85 -25.77 1.10
CA SER A 180 5.48 -25.28 1.22
C SER A 180 4.73 -26.18 2.21
N THR A 181 4.37 -25.65 3.38
CA THR A 181 3.41 -26.32 4.26
C THR A 181 2.01 -26.06 3.69
N PRO A 182 1.19 -27.11 3.45
CA PRO A 182 -0.19 -26.99 2.96
C PRO A 182 -1.11 -26.25 3.95
#